data_AF-A0A1F6CTM0-F1
#
_entry.id   AF-A0A1F6CTM0-F1
#
_cell.length_a   1.000
_cell.length_b   1.000
_cell.length_c   1.000
_cell.angle_alpha   90.00
_cell.angle_beta   90.00
_cell.angle_gamma   90.00
#
_symmetry.space_group_name_H-M   'P 1'
#
loop_
_entity.id
_entity.type
_entity.pdbx_description
1 polymer ?
#
loop_
_entity_poly.entity_id
_entity_poly.type
_entity_poly.pdbx_seq_one_letter_code
_entity_poly.pdbx_strand_id
1 'polypeptide(L)'
;MKMTQDELNAKLKERFKELPKVLQDAITSTDIQKQLRELADTNKLHLDQWQLLENEVLLTLMGFQPPEELADNIKADLDVTQEMAQDLASNVSRIVFQPVREQLERELEHPDARAADTTGVEDVRSQVLGEQPVASSLEPEASTNAESATSYKLQATSFVAPATPPSTSPTGKIERAPVSAAYKAGEASTVRKSVEDDPYREPPQ
;
A
#
# COMPACT_ATOMS: atom_id res chain seq x y z
N MET A 1 -9.59 26.83 2.17
CA MET A 1 -8.54 27.16 3.14
C MET A 1 -7.48 26.08 3.05
N LYS A 2 -6.22 26.42 2.75
CA LYS A 2 -5.11 25.45 2.81
C LYS A 2 -4.73 25.31 4.27
N MET A 3 -4.75 24.08 4.79
CA MET A 3 -4.25 23.81 6.14
C MET A 3 -2.75 24.13 6.18
N THR A 4 -2.31 24.82 7.22
CA THR A 4 -0.89 25.15 7.38
C THR A 4 -0.09 23.93 7.84
N GLN A 5 1.22 23.92 7.57
CA GLN A 5 2.08 22.78 7.94
C GLN A 5 2.11 22.56 9.46
N ASP A 6 2.05 23.65 10.24
CA ASP A 6 2.00 23.58 11.70
C ASP A 6 0.70 22.95 12.21
N GLU A 7 -0.45 23.28 11.59
CA GLU A 7 -1.75 22.67 11.91
C GLU A 7 -1.78 21.18 11.55
N LEU A 8 -1.14 20.79 10.44
CA LEU A 8 -1.01 19.38 10.05
C LEU A 8 -0.19 18.61 11.08
N ASN A 9 0.98 19.13 11.47
CA ASN A 9 1.84 18.48 12.45
C ASN A 9 1.15 18.35 13.82
N ALA A 10 0.41 19.39 14.23
CA ALA A 10 -0.39 19.34 15.44
C ALA A 10 -1.41 18.20 15.42
N LYS A 11 -2.16 18.03 14.32
CA LYS A 11 -3.13 16.94 14.17
C LYS A 11 -2.49 15.56 14.15
N LEU A 12 -1.34 15.40 13.49
CA LEU A 12 -0.60 14.13 13.50
C LEU A 12 -0.19 13.76 14.93
N LYS A 13 0.30 14.73 15.70
CA LYS A 13 0.70 14.53 17.09
C LYS A 13 -0.48 14.21 18.01
N GLU A 14 -1.63 14.82 17.78
CA GLU A 14 -2.87 14.49 18.49
C GLU A 14 -3.29 13.06 18.20
N ARG A 15 -3.37 12.67 16.92
CA ARG A 15 -3.70 11.29 16.56
C ARG A 15 -2.72 10.28 17.12
N PHE A 16 -1.42 10.52 17.02
CA PHE A 16 -0.40 9.63 17.59
C PHE A 16 -0.60 9.39 19.10
N LYS A 17 -1.04 10.40 19.86
CA LYS A 17 -1.31 10.27 21.30
C LYS A 17 -2.57 9.46 21.61
N GLU A 18 -3.56 9.50 20.73
CA GLU A 18 -4.81 8.75 20.86
C GLU A 18 -4.65 7.26 20.52
N LEU A 19 -3.60 6.90 19.78
CA LEU A 19 -3.35 5.51 19.40
C LEU A 19 -2.99 4.63 20.62
N PRO A 20 -3.38 3.34 20.62
CA PRO A 20 -2.87 2.34 21.55
C PRO A 20 -1.34 2.28 21.60
N LYS A 21 -0.79 1.84 22.74
CA LYS A 21 0.66 1.76 22.95
C LYS A 21 1.36 0.88 21.92
N VAL A 22 0.76 -0.25 21.55
CA VAL A 22 1.23 -1.12 20.47
C VAL A 22 1.44 -0.35 19.16
N LEU A 23 0.49 0.51 18.78
CA LEU A 23 0.60 1.31 17.55
C LEU A 23 1.64 2.43 17.68
N GLN A 24 1.73 3.07 18.85
CA GLN A 24 2.78 4.07 19.12
C GLN A 24 4.19 3.46 19.02
N ASP A 25 4.37 2.28 19.60
CA ASP A 25 5.64 1.56 19.60
C ASP A 25 5.97 1.02 18.22
N ALA A 26 4.98 0.52 17.47
CA ALA A 26 5.13 0.13 16.08
C ALA A 26 5.63 1.30 15.22
N ILE A 27 4.96 2.45 15.28
CA ILE A 27 5.32 3.66 14.51
C ILE A 27 6.73 4.16 14.85
N THR A 28 7.15 4.08 16.11
CA THR A 28 8.48 4.52 16.55
C THR A 28 9.55 3.43 16.47
N SER A 29 9.17 2.21 16.08
CA SER A 29 10.09 1.08 16.00
C SER A 29 11.02 1.18 14.81
N THR A 30 12.29 0.89 15.06
CA THR A 30 13.30 0.77 13.99
C THR A 30 13.06 -0.46 13.11
N ASP A 31 12.34 -1.48 13.60
CA ASP A 31 12.12 -2.72 12.84
C ASP A 31 11.24 -2.49 11.61
N ILE A 32 10.17 -1.69 11.73
CA ILE A 32 9.30 -1.35 10.59
C ILE A 32 10.09 -0.56 9.55
N GLN A 33 10.90 0.40 9.99
CA GLN A 33 11.74 1.19 9.09
C GLN A 33 12.75 0.32 8.32
N LYS A 34 13.36 -0.66 8.99
CA LYS A 34 14.26 -1.64 8.36
C LYS A 34 13.52 -2.54 7.37
N GLN A 35 12.31 -2.98 7.71
CA GLN A 35 11.51 -3.80 6.82
C GLN A 35 11.08 -3.04 5.56
N LEU A 36 10.64 -1.79 5.71
CA LEU A 36 10.34 -0.91 4.57
C LEU A 36 11.57 -0.64 3.72
N ARG A 37 12.74 -0.49 4.34
CA ARG A 37 14.03 -0.39 3.65
C ARG A 37 14.30 -1.59 2.75
N GLU A 38 14.24 -2.79 3.32
CA GLU A 38 14.50 -4.03 2.59
C GLU A 38 13.49 -4.23 1.43
N LEU A 39 12.24 -3.83 1.65
CA LEU A 39 11.17 -3.87 0.66
C LEU A 39 11.45 -2.91 -0.51
N ALA A 40 11.89 -1.68 -0.20
CA ALA A 40 12.29 -0.69 -1.20
C ALA A 40 13.53 -1.15 -2.00
N ASP A 41 14.52 -1.72 -1.33
CA ASP A 41 15.73 -2.26 -1.98
C ASP A 41 15.40 -3.44 -2.90
N THR A 42 14.45 -4.30 -2.49
CA THR A 42 13.97 -5.44 -3.29
C THR A 42 13.28 -4.95 -4.56
N ASN A 43 12.42 -3.95 -4.44
CA ASN A 43 11.64 -3.38 -5.55
C ASN A 43 12.38 -2.27 -6.33
N LYS A 44 13.65 -2.00 -5.99
CA LYS A 44 14.50 -0.98 -6.62
C LYS A 44 13.86 0.42 -6.59
N LEU A 45 13.16 0.74 -5.50
CA LEU A 45 12.62 2.08 -5.28
C LEU A 45 13.76 3.08 -5.08
N HIS A 46 13.59 4.29 -5.60
CA HIS A 46 14.50 5.40 -5.31
C HIS A 46 14.32 5.90 -3.87
N LEU A 47 15.31 6.66 -3.37
CA LEU A 47 15.28 7.22 -2.02
C LEU A 47 14.01 8.08 -1.80
N ASP A 48 13.66 8.92 -2.77
CA ASP A 48 12.45 9.76 -2.67
C ASP A 48 11.16 8.92 -2.64
N GLN A 49 11.08 7.87 -3.47
CA GLN A 49 9.92 6.97 -3.53
C GLN A 49 9.76 6.17 -2.24
N TRP A 50 10.87 5.72 -1.64
CA TRP A 50 10.82 5.14 -0.32
C TRP A 50 10.21 6.12 0.67
N GLN A 51 10.71 7.36 0.73
CA GLN A 51 10.24 8.32 1.74
C GLN A 51 8.73 8.56 1.61
N LEU A 52 8.21 8.55 0.39
CA LEU A 52 6.77 8.59 0.13
C LEU A 52 6.07 7.31 0.63
N LEU A 53 6.60 6.12 0.33
CA LEU A 53 6.04 4.86 0.84
C LEU A 53 5.96 4.86 2.37
N GLU A 54 7.02 5.29 3.04
CA GLU A 54 7.06 5.36 4.51
C GLU A 54 5.97 6.28 5.06
N ASN A 55 5.73 7.43 4.41
CA ASN A 55 4.65 8.33 4.78
C ASN A 55 3.27 7.69 4.60
N GLU A 56 3.01 7.03 3.47
CA GLU A 56 1.72 6.36 3.20
C GLU A 56 1.44 5.24 4.20
N VAL A 57 2.45 4.45 4.53
CA VAL A 57 2.33 3.39 5.54
C VAL A 57 2.07 3.98 6.92
N LEU A 58 2.76 5.06 7.27
CA LEU A 58 2.57 5.74 8.55
C LEU A 58 1.17 6.37 8.67
N LEU A 59 0.70 7.04 7.62
CA LEU A 59 -0.64 7.62 7.56
C LEU A 59 -1.72 6.55 7.68
N THR A 60 -1.50 5.38 7.07
CA THR A 60 -2.37 4.21 7.20
C THR A 60 -2.37 3.66 8.63
N LEU A 61 -1.20 3.49 9.26
CA LEU A 61 -1.08 3.04 10.67
C LEU A 61 -1.75 4.01 11.66
N MET A 62 -1.70 5.31 11.39
CA MET A 62 -2.37 6.33 12.19
C MET A 62 -3.88 6.42 11.91
N GLY A 63 -4.40 5.67 10.93
CA GLY A 63 -5.82 5.65 10.58
C GLY A 63 -6.29 6.89 9.81
N PHE A 64 -5.38 7.62 9.15
CA PHE A 64 -5.76 8.71 8.24
C PHE A 64 -6.16 8.20 6.85
N GLN A 65 -5.61 7.06 6.45
CA GLN A 65 -5.92 6.39 5.19
C GLN A 65 -6.38 4.96 5.46
N PRO A 66 -7.40 4.47 4.73
CA PRO A 66 -7.81 3.07 4.82
C PRO A 66 -6.76 2.17 4.15
N PRO A 67 -6.43 1.00 4.74
CA PRO A 67 -5.43 0.09 4.19
C PRO A 67 -5.84 -0.50 2.83
N GLU A 68 -7.13 -0.50 2.50
CA GLU A 68 -7.65 -0.96 1.20
C GLU A 68 -7.25 -0.03 0.06
N GLU A 69 -7.07 1.27 0.33
CA GLU A 69 -6.68 2.28 -0.67
C GLU A 69 -5.15 2.42 -0.78
N LEU A 70 -4.38 1.73 0.07
CA LEU A 70 -2.93 1.86 0.11
C LEU A 70 -2.28 1.60 -1.27
N ALA A 71 -2.77 0.60 -2.01
CA ALA A 71 -2.23 0.31 -3.35
C ALA A 71 -2.48 1.46 -4.34
N ASP A 72 -3.64 2.11 -4.26
CA ASP A 72 -3.98 3.23 -5.15
C ASP A 72 -3.21 4.50 -4.76
N ASN A 73 -3.02 4.74 -3.46
CA ASN A 73 -2.21 5.86 -2.96
C ASN A 73 -0.73 5.68 -3.32
N ILE A 74 -0.16 4.49 -3.10
CA ILE A 74 1.21 4.17 -3.50
C ILE A 74 1.42 4.41 -5.00
N LYS A 75 0.49 3.97 -5.83
CA LYS A 75 0.56 4.20 -7.27
C LYS A 75 0.55 5.68 -7.61
N ALA A 76 -0.33 6.46 -6.98
CA ALA A 76 -0.49 7.88 -7.25
C ALA A 76 0.76 8.70 -6.81
N ASP A 77 1.31 8.39 -5.64
CA ASP A 77 2.38 9.19 -5.05
C ASP A 77 3.78 8.76 -5.51
N LEU A 78 4.02 7.46 -5.73
CA LEU A 78 5.32 6.95 -6.16
C LEU A 78 5.49 6.91 -7.68
N ASP A 79 4.43 7.16 -8.46
CA ASP A 79 4.40 7.05 -9.93
C ASP A 79 4.86 5.66 -10.43
N VAL A 80 4.37 4.60 -9.78
CA VAL A 80 4.70 3.20 -10.10
C VAL A 80 3.58 2.51 -10.88
N THR A 81 3.88 1.36 -11.49
CA THR A 81 2.87 0.56 -12.18
C THR A 81 1.85 -0.02 -11.19
N GLN A 82 0.63 -0.29 -11.65
CA GLN A 82 -0.42 -0.90 -10.82
C GLN A 82 0.03 -2.23 -10.20
N GLU A 83 0.76 -3.04 -10.97
CA GLU A 83 1.28 -4.33 -10.51
C GLU A 83 2.28 -4.14 -9.36
N MET A 84 3.22 -3.22 -9.51
CA MET A 84 4.19 -2.89 -8.47
C MET A 84 3.48 -2.36 -7.21
N ALA A 85 2.51 -1.47 -7.36
CA ALA A 85 1.78 -0.92 -6.22
C ALA A 85 1.00 -1.98 -5.43
N GLN A 86 0.39 -2.95 -6.14
CA GLN A 86 -0.31 -4.08 -5.52
C GLN A 86 0.66 -5.01 -4.77
N ASP A 87 1.82 -5.31 -5.36
CA ASP A 87 2.85 -6.12 -4.71
C ASP A 87 3.42 -5.43 -3.46
N LEU A 88 3.72 -4.14 -3.56
CA LEU A 88 4.16 -3.30 -2.44
C LEU A 88 3.13 -3.30 -1.31
N ALA A 89 1.86 -3.01 -1.62
CA ALA A 89 0.79 -2.99 -0.62
C ALA A 89 0.59 -4.37 0.05
N SER A 90 0.65 -5.46 -0.72
CA SER A 90 0.53 -6.82 -0.19
C SER A 90 1.70 -7.17 0.74
N ASN A 91 2.93 -6.83 0.35
CA ASN A 91 4.11 -7.06 1.18
C ASN A 91 4.09 -6.21 2.45
N VAL A 92 3.73 -4.93 2.36
CA VAL A 92 3.55 -4.06 3.53
C VAL A 92 2.50 -4.62 4.48
N SER A 93 1.35 -5.04 3.95
CA SER A 93 0.28 -5.62 4.77
C SER A 93 0.77 -6.85 5.55
N ARG A 94 1.52 -7.75 4.90
CA ARG A 94 2.07 -8.95 5.55
C ARG A 94 3.18 -8.64 6.55
N ILE A 95 4.08 -7.71 6.22
CA ILE A 95 5.30 -7.48 6.99
C ILE A 95 5.05 -6.51 8.15
N VAL A 96 4.19 -5.52 7.96
CA VAL A 96 3.96 -4.42 8.90
C VAL A 96 2.59 -4.53 9.57
N PHE A 97 1.50 -4.58 8.80
CA PHE A 97 0.16 -4.48 9.39
C PHE A 97 -0.27 -5.75 10.11
N GLN A 98 0.07 -6.92 9.59
CA GLN A 98 -0.32 -8.19 10.20
C GLN A 98 0.33 -8.39 11.58
N PRO A 99 1.66 -8.24 11.78
CA PRO A 99 2.25 -8.40 13.12
C PRO A 99 1.73 -7.40 14.14
N VAL A 100 1.47 -6.16 13.71
CA VAL A 100 0.90 -5.11 14.55
C VAL A 100 -0.53 -5.47 14.96
N ARG A 101 -1.34 -5.98 14.02
CA ARG A 101 -2.69 -6.48 14.31
C ARG A 101 -2.66 -7.63 15.30
N GLU A 102 -1.79 -8.62 15.09
CA GLU A 102 -1.65 -9.77 16.00
C GLU A 102 -1.26 -9.35 17.42
N GLN A 103 -0.39 -8.33 17.56
CA GLN A 103 -0.03 -7.76 18.85
C GLN A 103 -1.21 -7.04 19.50
N LEU A 104 -1.95 -6.26 18.72
CA LEU A 104 -3.14 -5.55 19.20
C LEU A 104 -4.21 -6.54 19.66
N GLU A 105 -4.53 -7.55 18.85
CA GLU A 105 -5.48 -8.61 19.20
C GLU A 105 -5.07 -9.32 20.50
N ARG A 106 -3.78 -9.68 20.65
CA ARG A 106 -3.27 -10.30 21.87
C ARG A 106 -3.48 -9.42 23.11
N GLU A 107 -3.23 -8.12 23.01
CA GLU A 107 -3.46 -7.20 24.13
C GLU A 107 -4.95 -7.05 24.48
N LEU A 108 -5.83 -7.01 23.48
CA LEU A 108 -7.28 -6.96 23.71
C LEU A 108 -7.84 -8.29 24.25
N GLU A 109 -7.23 -9.43 23.92
CA GLU A 109 -7.63 -10.75 24.41
C GLU A 109 -7.18 -11.00 25.86
N HIS A 110 -6.26 -10.21 26.40
CA HIS A 110 -5.88 -10.31 27.82
C HIS A 110 -7.02 -9.84 28.74
N PRO A 111 -7.30 -10.55 29.86
CA PRO A 111 -8.44 -10.29 30.74
C PRO A 111 -8.43 -8.87 31.37
N ASP A 112 -7.28 -8.21 31.47
CA ASP A 112 -7.16 -6.83 31.95
C ASP A 112 -7.77 -5.79 30.96
N ALA A 113 -7.82 -6.07 29.65
CA ALA A 113 -8.42 -5.15 28.66
C ALA A 113 -9.95 -5.18 28.68
N ARG A 114 -10.56 -6.34 28.97
CA ARG A 114 -12.03 -6.45 29.15
C ARG A 114 -12.56 -5.66 30.35
N ALA A 115 -11.71 -5.32 31.31
CA ALA A 115 -12.09 -4.52 32.46
C ALA A 115 -12.16 -3.01 32.17
N ALA A 116 -11.50 -2.52 31.10
CA ALA A 116 -11.46 -1.10 30.75
C ALA A 116 -12.66 -0.64 29.89
N ASP A 117 -13.24 -1.52 29.07
CA ASP A 117 -14.37 -1.18 28.18
C ASP A 117 -15.77 -1.40 28.79
N THR A 118 -15.88 -1.97 29.99
CA THR A 118 -17.18 -2.27 30.61
C THR A 118 -17.74 -1.16 31.51
N THR A 119 -17.00 -0.08 31.79
CA THR A 119 -17.47 0.94 32.74
C THR A 119 -18.25 2.06 32.04
N GLY A 120 -19.47 1.76 31.57
CA GLY A 120 -20.47 2.81 31.28
C GLY A 120 -21.52 2.44 30.24
N VAL A 121 -21.11 1.92 29.08
CA VAL A 121 -22.05 1.69 27.97
C VAL A 121 -22.73 0.31 28.07
N GLU A 122 -21.99 -0.72 28.52
CA GLU A 122 -22.52 -2.07 28.66
C GLU A 122 -23.48 -2.21 29.87
N ASP A 123 -23.28 -1.41 30.92
CA ASP A 123 -24.18 -1.35 32.09
C ASP A 123 -25.53 -0.72 31.71
N VAL A 124 -25.52 0.37 30.94
CA VAL A 124 -26.74 1.00 30.40
C VAL A 124 -27.45 0.07 29.43
N ARG A 125 -26.71 -0.67 28.58
CA ARG A 125 -27.31 -1.65 27.67
C ARG A 125 -27.99 -2.80 28.41
N SER A 126 -27.36 -3.29 29.48
CA SER A 126 -27.92 -4.35 30.33
C SER A 126 -29.16 -3.88 31.10
N GLN A 127 -29.18 -2.62 31.51
CA GLN A 127 -30.32 -2.01 32.21
C GLN A 127 -31.52 -1.78 31.27
N VAL A 128 -31.28 -1.39 30.01
CA VAL A 128 -32.35 -1.19 29.01
C VAL A 128 -32.90 -2.52 28.46
N LEU A 129 -32.08 -3.56 28.32
CA LEU A 129 -32.56 -4.89 27.87
C LEU A 129 -33.23 -5.71 28.99
N GLY A 130 -33.08 -5.33 30.26
CA GLY A 130 -33.66 -6.03 31.41
C GLY A 130 -35.13 -5.70 31.70
N GLU A 131 -35.66 -4.59 31.18
CA GLU A 131 -37.05 -4.18 31.36
C GLU A 131 -37.84 -4.35 30.06
N GLN A 132 -38.18 -5.59 29.72
CA GLN A 132 -39.29 -5.84 28.80
C GLN A 132 -40.20 -6.95 29.37
N PRO A 133 -41.46 -6.63 29.73
CA PRO A 133 -42.41 -7.63 30.19
C PRO A 133 -42.75 -8.58 29.04
N VAL A 134 -42.57 -9.86 29.32
CA VAL A 134 -43.00 -10.99 28.48
C VAL A 134 -44.53 -11.09 28.45
N ALA A 135 -45.13 -10.80 27.30
CA ALA A 135 -46.47 -11.26 26.90
C ALA A 135 -46.47 -11.37 25.37
N SER A 136 -46.10 -12.51 24.80
CA SER A 136 -46.92 -13.69 24.55
C SER A 136 -47.95 -13.50 23.42
N SER A 137 -47.64 -14.20 22.31
CA SER A 137 -48.54 -14.82 21.33
C SER A 137 -49.39 -13.93 20.40
N LEU A 138 -49.12 -13.99 19.09
CA LEU A 138 -49.90 -14.78 18.11
C LEU A 138 -49.41 -14.45 16.67
N GLU A 139 -48.84 -15.45 15.99
CA GLU A 139 -48.89 -15.58 14.52
C GLU A 139 -50.26 -16.15 14.11
N PRO A 140 -50.62 -16.34 12.82
CA PRO A 140 -50.17 -15.72 11.55
C PRO A 140 -51.38 -15.24 10.71
N GLU A 141 -51.21 -14.31 9.76
CA GLU A 141 -52.17 -14.17 8.65
C GLU A 141 -51.41 -13.94 7.33
N ALA A 142 -51.67 -14.85 6.41
CA ALA A 142 -51.22 -14.85 5.03
C ALA A 142 -52.06 -13.89 4.17
N SER A 143 -51.42 -13.23 3.21
CA SER A 143 -52.02 -12.82 1.91
C SER A 143 -50.90 -12.23 1.06
N THR A 144 -50.33 -12.98 0.11
CA THR A 144 -50.74 -12.99 -1.31
C THR A 144 -50.93 -11.58 -1.89
N ASN A 145 -49.91 -11.10 -2.60
CA ASN A 145 -50.15 -10.53 -3.92
C ASN A 145 -48.94 -10.78 -4.84
N ALA A 146 -49.23 -11.50 -5.92
CA ALA A 146 -48.53 -11.43 -7.19
C ALA A 146 -48.65 -9.97 -7.72
N GLU A 147 -47.80 -9.40 -8.56
CA GLU A 147 -47.30 -9.82 -9.86
C GLU A 147 -46.32 -8.71 -10.30
N SER A 148 -45.12 -9.06 -10.75
CA SER A 148 -44.55 -8.44 -11.94
C SER A 148 -43.44 -9.31 -12.47
N ALA A 149 -43.83 -10.02 -13.53
CA ALA A 149 -42.95 -10.69 -14.46
C ALA A 149 -41.87 -9.74 -14.99
N THR A 150 -40.65 -10.25 -15.14
CA THR A 150 -39.99 -10.23 -16.44
C THR A 150 -38.97 -11.37 -16.46
N SER A 151 -39.36 -12.39 -17.21
CA SER A 151 -38.52 -13.40 -17.82
C SER A 151 -37.44 -12.78 -18.70
N TYR A 152 -36.19 -13.18 -18.51
CA TYR A 152 -35.28 -13.43 -19.63
C TYR A 152 -34.47 -14.69 -19.37
N LYS A 153 -34.65 -15.59 -20.34
CA LYS A 153 -34.00 -16.86 -20.59
C LYS A 153 -32.69 -16.56 -21.34
N LEU A 154 -31.69 -17.45 -21.21
CA LEU A 154 -30.52 -17.61 -22.10
C LEU A 154 -29.41 -16.55 -21.89
N GLN A 155 -28.11 -16.85 -21.97
CA GLN A 155 -27.43 -17.87 -22.75
C GLN A 155 -25.97 -18.01 -22.27
N ALA A 156 -25.47 -19.23 -22.20
CA ALA A 156 -24.03 -19.48 -22.19
C ALA A 156 -23.46 -19.15 -23.58
N THR A 157 -22.44 -18.29 -23.63
CA THR A 157 -21.55 -18.18 -24.79
C THR A 157 -20.13 -18.00 -24.31
N SER A 158 -19.36 -19.08 -24.43
CA SER A 158 -17.90 -19.10 -24.50
C SER A 158 -17.43 -18.18 -25.63
N PHE A 159 -16.65 -17.16 -25.30
CA PHE A 159 -15.84 -16.43 -26.28
C PHE A 159 -14.37 -16.78 -26.03
N VAL A 160 -13.89 -17.74 -26.82
CA VAL A 160 -12.47 -18.02 -26.99
C VAL A 160 -11.94 -16.91 -27.89
N ALA A 161 -11.16 -15.98 -27.34
CA ALA A 161 -10.38 -15.07 -28.16
C ALA A 161 -9.20 -15.84 -28.79
N PRO A 162 -8.89 -15.62 -30.08
CA PRO A 162 -7.84 -16.33 -30.80
C PRO A 162 -6.47 -16.06 -30.18
N ALA A 163 -5.64 -17.11 -30.13
CA ALA A 163 -4.24 -17.03 -29.73
C ALA A 163 -3.49 -15.96 -30.54
N THR A 164 -3.07 -14.89 -29.87
CA THR A 164 -2.05 -13.99 -30.39
C THR A 164 -0.75 -14.81 -30.52
N PRO A 165 -0.15 -14.93 -31.72
CA PRO A 165 1.16 -15.58 -31.83
C PRO A 165 2.19 -14.79 -31.02
N PRO A 166 3.18 -15.45 -30.39
CA PRO A 166 4.22 -14.76 -29.65
C PRO A 166 4.98 -13.80 -30.57
N SER A 167 5.19 -12.56 -30.10
CA SER A 167 5.99 -11.55 -30.77
C SER A 167 7.37 -12.11 -31.10
N THR A 168 7.76 -12.08 -32.37
CA THR A 168 9.08 -12.51 -32.82
C THR A 168 10.15 -11.66 -32.14
N SER A 169 11.11 -12.31 -31.49
CA SER A 169 12.29 -11.63 -30.93
C SER A 169 12.98 -10.78 -31.99
N PRO A 170 13.45 -9.56 -31.66
CA PRO A 170 14.15 -8.72 -32.62
C PRO A 170 15.43 -9.45 -33.08
N THR A 171 15.39 -10.01 -34.29
CA THR A 171 16.58 -10.45 -35.02
C THR A 171 17.23 -9.21 -35.64
N GLY A 172 17.66 -8.30 -34.78
CA GLY A 172 18.57 -7.23 -35.15
C GLY A 172 19.93 -7.61 -34.62
N LYS A 173 20.88 -7.93 -35.51
CA LYS A 173 22.29 -7.91 -35.10
C LYS A 173 22.57 -6.49 -34.63
N ILE A 174 22.88 -6.32 -33.35
CA ILE A 174 23.35 -5.05 -32.82
C ILE A 174 24.70 -4.82 -33.48
N GLU A 175 24.69 -4.11 -34.62
CA GLU A 175 25.91 -3.63 -35.25
C GLU A 175 26.45 -2.54 -34.33
N ARG A 176 27.44 -2.95 -33.51
CA ARG A 176 28.15 -2.03 -32.65
C ARG A 176 28.88 -1.05 -33.56
N ALA A 177 28.67 0.25 -33.34
CA ALA A 177 29.41 1.30 -34.03
C ALA A 177 30.92 1.00 -34.00
N PRO A 178 31.67 1.26 -35.08
CA PRO A 178 33.10 1.01 -35.10
C PRO A 178 33.75 1.76 -33.95
N VAL A 179 34.61 1.05 -33.21
CA VAL A 179 35.45 1.68 -32.19
C VAL A 179 36.24 2.81 -32.85
N SER A 180 36.12 4.01 -32.30
CA SER A 180 36.82 5.18 -32.83
C SER A 180 38.32 4.90 -32.87
N ALA A 181 39.00 5.33 -33.95
CA ALA A 181 40.43 5.05 -34.18
C ALA A 181 41.34 5.56 -33.05
N ALA A 182 40.83 6.48 -32.23
CA ALA A 182 41.51 7.02 -31.04
C ALA A 182 41.42 6.10 -29.80
N TYR A 183 40.61 5.03 -29.83
CA TYR A 183 40.50 4.09 -28.71
C TYR A 183 41.63 3.06 -28.73
N LYS A 184 42.49 3.11 -27.71
CA LYS A 184 43.45 2.06 -27.37
C LYS A 184 43.04 1.37 -26.09
N ALA A 185 42.79 0.06 -26.16
CA ALA A 185 42.46 -0.75 -24.98
C ALA A 185 43.65 -0.78 -24.01
N GLY A 186 43.42 -0.46 -22.74
CA GLY A 186 44.43 -0.45 -21.69
C GLY A 186 45.10 0.89 -21.40
N GLU A 187 44.86 1.93 -22.21
CA GLU A 187 45.34 3.29 -21.93
C GLU A 187 44.24 4.14 -21.31
N ALA A 188 44.54 4.75 -20.16
CA ALA A 188 43.70 5.74 -19.51
C ALA A 188 43.49 6.95 -20.45
N SER A 189 42.27 7.48 -20.50
CA SER A 189 41.87 8.57 -21.40
C SER A 189 42.73 9.84 -21.24
N THR A 190 43.37 10.02 -20.08
CA THR A 190 44.24 11.17 -19.78
C THR A 190 45.57 11.17 -20.55
N VAL A 191 46.04 9.99 -20.99
CA VAL A 191 47.35 9.80 -21.65
C VAL A 191 47.24 9.97 -23.18
N ARG A 192 46.03 9.98 -23.73
CA ARG A 192 45.80 10.02 -25.18
C ARG A 192 46.09 11.42 -25.74
N LYS A 193 46.86 11.44 -26.83
CA LYS A 193 47.38 12.66 -27.48
C LYS A 193 46.45 13.22 -28.56
N SER A 194 45.63 12.38 -29.18
CA SER A 194 44.56 12.78 -30.09
C SER A 194 43.22 12.68 -29.37
N VAL A 195 42.51 13.80 -29.33
CA VAL A 195 41.34 14.06 -28.46
C VAL A 195 40.17 14.60 -29.28
N GLU A 196 40.32 14.75 -30.60
CA GLU A 196 39.34 15.32 -31.54
C GLU A 196 37.89 14.80 -31.42
N ASP A 197 37.66 13.65 -30.79
CA ASP A 197 36.36 12.98 -30.70
C ASP A 197 35.81 12.91 -29.24
N ASP A 198 36.44 13.58 -28.27
CA ASP A 198 35.97 13.61 -26.88
C ASP A 198 35.19 14.91 -26.57
N PRO A 199 33.84 14.88 -26.53
CA PRO A 199 33.01 16.07 -26.35
C PRO A 199 33.18 16.75 -24.98
N TYR A 200 33.89 16.14 -24.04
CA TYR A 200 34.14 16.68 -22.71
C TYR A 200 35.59 17.12 -22.48
N ARG A 201 36.46 17.14 -23.50
CA ARG A 201 37.87 17.51 -23.36
C ARG A 201 38.23 18.72 -24.23
N GLU A 202 38.63 19.81 -23.58
CA GLU A 202 39.00 21.06 -24.26
C GLU A 202 40.31 20.90 -25.07
N PRO A 203 40.42 21.52 -26.27
CA PRO A 203 41.63 21.46 -27.08
C PRO A 203 42.79 22.19 -26.38
N PRO A 204 44.03 21.66 -26.47
CA PRO A 204 45.18 22.34 -25.89
C PRO A 204 45.40 23.70 -26.56
N GLN A 205 45.65 24.75 -25.76
CA GLN A 205 45.99 26.10 -26.24
C GLN A 205 47.39 26.18 -26.87
#